data_AF-A0A1V4XZ39-F1
#
_entry.id   AF-A0A1V4XZ39-F1
#
_cell.length_a   1.000
_cell.length_b   1.000
_cell.length_c   1.000
_cell.angle_alpha   90.00
_cell.angle_beta   90.00
_cell.angle_gamma   90.00
#
_symmetry.space_group_name_H-M   'P 1'
#
loop_
_entity.id
_entity.type
_entity.pdbx_description
1 polymer ?
#
loop_
_entity_poly.entity_id
_entity_poly.type
_entity_poly.pdbx_seq_one_letter_code
_entity_poly.pdbx_strand_id
1 'polypeptide(L)' 'MSDISGGSPEFNAQLIRNIFSGVERGPRRDFLVLNNAATLYVSGKAQSIKEGIELSRSLIDSGAALRKLEELVEKSHAV' A
#
# COMPACT_ATOMS: atom_id res chain seq x y z
N MET A 1 2.69 18.06 -7.28
CA MET A 1 1.44 17.41 -6.82
C MET A 1 0.84 16.45 -7.84
N SER A 2 0.86 16.76 -9.15
CA SER A 2 0.29 15.92 -10.22
C SER A 2 0.70 14.45 -10.13
N ASP A 3 1.94 14.19 -9.76
CA ASP A 3 2.55 12.85 -9.79
C ASP A 3 2.03 11.93 -8.69
N ILE A 4 1.37 12.47 -7.66
CA ILE A 4 0.78 11.70 -6.56
C ILE A 4 -0.74 11.81 -6.50
N SER A 5 -1.35 12.58 -7.42
CA SER A 5 -2.80 12.77 -7.43
C SER A 5 -3.54 11.46 -7.69
N GLY A 6 -4.64 11.28 -6.95
CA GLY A 6 -5.67 10.29 -7.25
C GLY A 6 -6.66 10.78 -8.30
N GLY A 7 -7.73 10.01 -8.51
CA GLY A 7 -8.79 10.27 -9.47
C GLY A 7 -10.13 9.71 -9.01
N SER A 8 -10.90 9.14 -9.95
CA SER A 8 -12.18 8.48 -9.65
C SER A 8 -12.00 7.28 -8.71
N PRO A 9 -13.07 6.78 -8.08
CA PRO A 9 -13.03 5.56 -7.28
C PRO A 9 -12.41 4.37 -8.01
N GLU A 10 -12.79 4.13 -9.26
CA GLU A 10 -12.31 3.02 -10.10
C GLU A 10 -10.82 3.18 -10.40
N PHE A 11 -10.41 4.41 -10.75
CA PHE A 11 -9.00 4.74 -10.96
C PHE A 11 -8.17 4.48 -9.69
N ASN A 12 -8.63 4.96 -8.53
CA ASN A 12 -7.91 4.77 -7.26
C ASN A 12 -7.85 3.29 -6.87
N ALA A 13 -8.92 2.54 -7.09
CA ALA A 13 -8.98 1.12 -6.81
C ALA A 13 -8.01 0.33 -7.71
N GLN A 14 -7.89 0.69 -8.99
CA GLN A 14 -6.90 0.08 -9.88
C GLN A 14 -5.47 0.50 -9.53
N LEU A 15 -5.26 1.77 -9.18
CA LEU A 15 -3.97 2.29 -8.75
C LEU A 15 -3.44 1.53 -7.54
N ILE A 16 -4.25 1.31 -6.51
CA ILE A 16 -3.84 0.56 -5.31
C ILE A 16 -3.49 -0.90 -5.69
N ARG A 17 -4.29 -1.54 -6.55
CA ARG A 17 -3.96 -2.89 -7.06
C ARG A 17 -2.63 -2.90 -7.81
N ASN A 18 -2.36 -1.90 -8.65
CA ASN A 18 -1.10 -1.78 -9.38
C ASN A 18 0.10 -1.58 -8.45
N ILE A 19 -0.06 -0.80 -7.37
CA ILE A 19 0.98 -0.63 -6.35
C ILE A 19 1.23 -1.95 -5.63
N PHE A 20 0.19 -2.65 -5.19
CA PHE A 20 0.31 -3.91 -4.45
C PHE A 20 0.77 -5.10 -5.29
N SER A 21 0.52 -5.09 -6.61
CA SER A 21 1.04 -6.09 -7.55
C SER A 21 2.46 -5.79 -8.04
N GLY A 22 3.01 -4.62 -7.70
CA GLY A 22 4.36 -4.20 -8.10
C GLY A 22 4.46 -3.61 -9.52
N VAL A 23 3.33 -3.41 -10.21
CA VAL A 23 3.27 -2.75 -11.53
C VAL A 23 3.60 -1.26 -11.42
N GLU A 24 3.05 -0.58 -10.42
CA GLU A 24 3.34 0.84 -10.14
C GLU A 24 4.56 0.95 -9.23
N ARG A 25 5.66 1.53 -9.75
CA ARG A 25 6.92 1.70 -9.00
C ARG A 25 7.37 3.17 -8.90
N GLY A 26 6.53 4.11 -9.27
CA GLY A 26 6.82 5.54 -9.29
C GLY A 26 6.39 6.30 -8.02
N PRO A 27 6.29 7.64 -8.11
CA PRO A 27 6.06 8.52 -6.96
C PRO A 27 4.81 8.20 -6.12
N ARG A 28 3.76 7.65 -6.73
CA ARG A 28 2.54 7.22 -6.01
C ARG A 28 2.83 6.09 -5.02
N ARG A 29 3.64 5.10 -5.43
CA ARG A 29 4.09 4.01 -4.54
C ARG A 29 4.94 4.58 -3.42
N ASP A 30 5.90 5.46 -3.73
CA ASP A 30 6.78 6.03 -2.71
C ASP A 30 6.02 6.86 -1.68
N PHE A 31 5.01 7.62 -2.11
CA PHE A 31 4.13 8.36 -1.22
C PHE A 31 3.31 7.43 -0.32
N LEU A 32 2.76 6.34 -0.87
CA LEU A 32 2.05 5.33 -0.09
C LEU A 32 2.97 4.65 0.93
N VAL A 33 4.20 4.29 0.53
CA VAL A 33 5.21 3.70 1.43
C VAL A 33 5.54 4.64 2.59
N LEU A 34 5.68 5.94 2.33
CA LEU A 34 5.94 6.92 3.39
C LEU A 34 4.79 7.02 4.40
N ASN A 35 3.54 7.06 3.92
CA ASN A 35 2.36 7.08 4.80
C ASN A 35 2.23 5.78 5.62
N ASN A 36 2.49 4.64 4.99
CA ASN A 36 2.52 3.36 5.68
C ASN A 36 3.61 3.31 6.74
N ALA A 37 4.81 3.82 6.44
CA ALA A 37 5.91 3.87 7.40
C ALA A 37 5.56 4.67 8.65
N ALA A 38 4.90 5.83 8.48
CA ALA A 38 4.38 6.62 9.60
C ALA A 38 3.35 5.83 10.40
N THR A 39 2.42 5.15 9.73
CA THR A 39 1.38 4.31 10.37
C THR A 39 1.98 3.14 11.15
N LEU A 40 2.98 2.46 10.57
CA LEU A 40 3.70 1.34 11.19
C LEU A 40 4.48 1.79 12.43
N TYR A 41 5.10 2.97 12.36
CA TYR A 41 5.79 3.57 13.50
C TYR A 41 4.83 3.91 14.65
N VAL A 42 3.75 4.67 14.39
CA VAL A 42 2.81 5.08 15.45
C VAL A 42 2.01 3.91 16.03
N SER A 43 1.87 2.81 15.29
CA SER A 43 1.24 1.57 15.78
C SER A 43 2.21 0.62 16.51
N GLY A 44 3.48 1.01 16.66
CA GLY A 44 4.51 0.19 17.33
C GLY A 44 4.93 -1.06 16.55
N LYS A 45 4.65 -1.11 15.24
CA LYS A 45 5.06 -2.21 14.33
C LYS A 45 6.43 -1.99 13.70
N ALA A 46 6.96 -0.77 13.78
CA ALA A 46 8.32 -0.41 13.43
C ALA A 46 8.89 0.54 14.50
N GLN A 47 10.17 0.43 14.83
CA GLN A 47 10.86 1.26 15.83
C GLN A 47 11.29 2.62 15.28
N SER A 48 11.23 2.81 13.96
CA SER A 48 11.54 4.07 13.30
C SER A 48 10.80 4.21 11.97
N ILE A 49 10.75 5.43 11.43
CA ILE A 49 10.21 5.67 10.07
C ILE A 49 11.02 4.91 9.01
N LYS A 50 12.35 4.81 9.18
CA LYS A 50 13.21 4.07 8.26
C LYS A 50 12.83 2.58 8.20
N GLU A 51 12.69 1.95 9.36
CA GLU A 51 12.23 0.55 9.45
C GLU A 51 10.81 0.40 8.89
N GLY A 52 9.92 1.37 9.13
CA GLY A 52 8.58 1.40 8.55
C GLY A 52 8.59 1.42 7.01
N ILE A 53 9.52 2.15 6.39
CA ILE A 53 9.70 2.17 4.94
C ILE A 53 10.15 0.79 4.43
N GLU A 54 11.14 0.19 5.08
CA GLU A 54 11.68 -1.13 4.73
C GLU A 54 10.60 -2.22 4.85
N LEU A 55 9.84 -2.21 5.95
CA LEU A 55 8.73 -3.12 6.19
C LEU A 55 7.59 -2.92 5.17
N SER A 56 7.18 -1.68 4.92
CA SER A 56 6.13 -1.40 3.93
C SER A 56 6.54 -1.86 2.52
N ARG A 57 7.80 -1.65 2.11
CA ARG A 57 8.31 -2.14 0.83
C ARG A 57 8.30 -3.66 0.77
N SER A 58 8.78 -4.33 1.83
CA SER A 58 8.77 -5.79 1.91
C SER A 58 7.36 -6.39 1.80
N LEU A 59 6.37 -5.78 2.47
CA LEU A 59 4.97 -6.24 2.40
C LEU A 59 4.36 -6.07 1.00
N ILE A 60 4.71 -5.00 0.29
CA ILE A 60 4.27 -4.77 -1.09
C ILE A 60 4.98 -5.76 -2.03
N ASP A 61 6.32 -5.81 -1.97
CA ASP A 61 7.15 -6.55 -2.93
C ASP A 61 7.02 -8.08 -2.76
N SER A 62 6.65 -8.57 -1.57
CA SER A 62 6.32 -9.99 -1.31
C SER A 62 4.89 -10.38 -1.75
N GLY A 63 4.10 -9.43 -2.23
CA GLY A 63 2.68 -9.61 -2.57
C GLY A 63 1.77 -9.80 -1.35
N ALA A 64 2.28 -9.65 -0.12
CA ALA A 64 1.47 -9.81 1.09
C ALA A 64 0.35 -8.77 1.17
N ALA A 65 0.62 -7.53 0.73
CA ALA A 65 -0.39 -6.48 0.64
C ALA A 65 -1.53 -6.83 -0.33
N LEU A 66 -1.20 -7.39 -1.51
CA LEU A 66 -2.21 -7.80 -2.50
C LEU A 66 -3.07 -8.94 -1.98
N ARG A 67 -2.45 -10.00 -1.44
CA ARG A 67 -3.18 -11.12 -0.84
C ARG A 67 -4.12 -10.67 0.28
N LYS A 68 -3.67 -9.74 1.14
CA LYS A 68 -4.51 -9.21 2.22
C LYS A 68 -5.71 -8.43 1.68
N LEU A 69 -5.54 -7.68 0.58
CA LEU A 69 -6.65 -7.00 -0.09
C LEU A 69 -7.65 -8.01 -0.67
N GLU A 70 -7.17 -9.06 -1.32
CA GLU A 70 -8.02 -10.13 -1.89
C GLU A 70 -8.81 -10.86 -0.81
N GLU A 71 -8.17 -11.24 0.30
CA GLU A 71 -8.84 -11.82 1.47
C GLU A 71 -9.94 -10.91 2.03
N LEU A 72 -9.69 -9.58 2.07
CA LEU A 72 -10.68 -8.62 2.56
C LEU A 72 -11.88 -8.55 1.62
N VAL A 73 -11.65 -8.50 0.30
CA VAL A 73 -12.71 -8.48 -0.73
C VAL A 73 -13.57 -9.74 -0.65
N GLU A 74 -12.94 -10.91 -0.55
CA GLU A 74 -13.64 -12.19 -0.39
C GLU A 74 -14.54 -12.17 0.84
N LYS A 75 -13.97 -11.80 2.00
CA LYS A 75 -14.71 -11.77 3.27
C LYS A 75 -15.83 -10.72 3.31
N SER A 76 -15.67 -9.58 2.65
CA SER A 76 -16.72 -8.55 2.61
C SER A 76 -17.91 -8.92 1.72
N HIS A 77 -17.74 -9.88 0.82
CA HIS A 77 -18.78 -10.34 -0.11
C HIS A 77 -19.32 -11.74 0.22
N ALA A 78 -18.69 -12.45 1.17
CA ALA A 78 -19.24 -13.67 1.74
C ALA A 78 -20.48 -13.32 2.57
N VAL A 79 -21.66 -13.71 2.07
CA VAL A 79 -22.96 -13.56 2.73
C VAL A 79 -23.20 -14.73 3.67
#